data_AF-A0A3C0P2B3-F1
#
_entry.id   AF-A0A3C0P2B3-F1
#
_cell.length_a   1.000
_cell.length_b   1.000
_cell.length_c   1.000
_cell.angle_alpha   90.00
_cell.angle_beta   90.00
_cell.angle_gamma   90.00
#
_symmetry.space_group_name_H-M   'P 1'
#
loop_
_entity.id
_entity.type
_entity.pdbx_description
1 polymer ?
#
loop_
_entity_poly.entity_id
_entity_poly.type
_entity_poly.pdbx_seq_one_letter_code
_entity_poly.pdbx_strand_id
1 'polypeptide(L)'
;VKSPYHFKASSLMDELVSLIDNEYPLITYQTWELYQWNEFVNHQLAHNAYFIEVESGLETTVFDMLLEKYPRVLLDPGMEEYYRYRADDMIIVQKLISGAPAPQPGSKQASLEKLLVDIFSRKLTGQLIERAEYRQIYEDAFGKYAINELALFRYAGRRHLKSDIRKFIEDETNIELRSEEWT
;
A
#
# COMPACT_ATOMS: atom_id res chain seq x y z
N VAL A 1 8.54 10.75 21.41
CA VAL A 1 8.89 9.56 20.60
C VAL A 1 7.73 9.32 19.65
N LYS A 2 7.98 9.22 18.33
CA LYS A 2 6.89 8.96 17.35
C LYS A 2 6.45 7.50 17.45
N SER A 3 5.16 7.23 17.27
CA SER A 3 4.62 5.87 17.26
C SER A 3 4.64 5.27 15.85
N PRO A 4 4.57 3.93 15.72
CA PRO A 4 4.27 3.29 14.45
C PRO A 4 2.91 3.74 13.91
N TYR A 5 2.78 3.82 12.59
CA TYR A 5 1.50 4.10 11.92
C TYR A 5 0.54 2.92 12.07
N HIS A 6 -0.72 3.20 12.40
CA HIS A 6 -1.79 2.22 12.42
C HIS A 6 -3.05 2.84 11.83
N PHE A 7 -3.69 2.12 10.92
CA PHE A 7 -4.97 2.52 10.35
C PHE A 7 -6.06 1.61 10.89
N LYS A 8 -7.17 2.21 11.31
CA LYS A 8 -8.35 1.42 11.68
C LYS A 8 -9.01 0.92 10.40
N ALA A 9 -8.82 -0.36 10.09
CA ALA A 9 -9.47 -1.04 8.98
C ALA A 9 -11.00 -0.87 9.05
N SER A 10 -11.63 -0.79 7.88
CA SER A 10 -13.09 -0.80 7.77
C SER A 10 -13.63 -2.21 7.97
N SER A 11 -14.93 -2.32 8.28
CA SER A 11 -15.58 -3.62 8.53
C SER A 11 -15.45 -4.59 7.35
N LEU A 12 -15.47 -4.07 6.12
CA LEU A 12 -15.27 -4.90 4.93
C LEU A 12 -13.84 -5.46 4.87
N MET A 13 -12.82 -4.66 5.21
CA MET A 13 -11.44 -5.17 5.24
C MET A 13 -11.25 -6.24 6.32
N ASP A 14 -11.85 -6.06 7.51
CA ASP A 14 -11.83 -7.08 8.57
C ASP A 14 -12.52 -8.39 8.13
N GLU A 15 -13.62 -8.29 7.37
CA GLU A 15 -14.33 -9.43 6.78
C GLU A 15 -13.45 -10.16 5.74
N LEU A 16 -12.82 -9.42 4.83
CA LEU A 16 -11.93 -9.96 3.80
C LEU A 16 -10.72 -10.68 4.42
N VAL A 17 -10.08 -10.08 5.42
CA VAL A 17 -8.97 -10.71 6.16
C VAL A 17 -9.43 -11.99 6.83
N SER A 18 -10.57 -11.97 7.53
CA SER A 18 -11.12 -13.15 8.20
C SER A 18 -11.42 -14.27 7.22
N LEU A 19 -11.97 -13.93 6.04
CA LEU A 19 -12.28 -14.89 4.99
C LEU A 19 -11.01 -15.54 4.43
N ILE A 20 -9.98 -14.74 4.10
CA ILE A 20 -8.71 -15.25 3.57
C ILE A 20 -7.98 -16.11 4.60
N ASP A 21 -7.93 -15.68 5.87
CA ASP A 21 -7.27 -16.44 6.94
C ASP A 21 -7.98 -17.78 7.21
N ASN A 22 -9.29 -17.87 7.03
CA ASN A 22 -10.06 -19.11 7.20
C ASN A 22 -9.85 -20.09 6.03
N GLU A 23 -9.90 -19.60 4.79
CA GLU A 23 -9.77 -20.44 3.58
C GLU A 23 -8.31 -20.82 3.30
N TYR A 24 -7.37 -19.89 3.53
CA TYR A 24 -5.96 -20.02 3.17
C TYR A 24 -5.03 -19.63 4.34
N PRO A 25 -5.03 -20.37 5.46
CA PRO A 25 -4.33 -19.98 6.70
C PRO A 25 -2.81 -19.87 6.58
N LEU A 26 -2.22 -20.48 5.55
CA LEU A 26 -0.77 -20.49 5.31
C LEU A 26 -0.32 -19.44 4.29
N ILE A 27 -1.26 -18.70 3.68
CA ILE A 27 -0.92 -17.76 2.62
C ILE A 27 -0.24 -16.52 3.17
N THR A 28 0.80 -16.06 2.47
CA THR A 28 1.42 -14.78 2.76
C THR A 28 0.71 -13.69 1.94
N TYR A 29 0.13 -12.71 2.64
CA TYR A 29 -0.53 -11.57 2.02
C TYR A 29 -0.47 -10.33 2.91
N GLN A 30 -0.70 -9.16 2.30
CA GLN A 30 -0.88 -7.88 2.98
C GLN A 30 -2.09 -7.16 2.41
N THR A 31 -2.69 -6.27 3.22
CA THR A 31 -3.87 -5.53 2.82
C THR A 31 -3.72 -4.03 3.07
N TRP A 32 -4.39 -3.21 2.27
CA TRP A 32 -4.51 -1.79 2.53
C TRP A 32 -5.76 -1.21 1.86
N GLU A 33 -6.19 -0.04 2.34
CA GLU A 33 -7.34 0.67 1.80
C GLU A 33 -6.88 2.00 1.18
N LEU A 34 -7.48 2.40 0.06
CA LEU A 34 -7.21 3.70 -0.56
C LEU A 34 -7.47 4.84 0.43
N TYR A 35 -8.48 4.72 1.29
CA TYR A 35 -8.79 5.70 2.33
C TYR A 35 -7.70 5.90 3.39
N GLN A 36 -6.71 5.00 3.49
CA GLN A 36 -5.52 5.24 4.32
C GLN A 36 -4.80 6.52 3.94
N TRP A 37 -4.86 6.90 2.65
CA TRP A 37 -4.22 8.11 2.17
C TRP A 37 -4.92 9.40 2.59
N ASN A 38 -6.20 9.36 2.99
CA ASN A 38 -6.96 10.56 3.40
C ASN A 38 -6.35 11.29 4.60
N GLU A 39 -5.50 10.64 5.39
CA GLU A 39 -4.75 11.31 6.46
C GLU A 39 -3.63 12.24 5.93
N PHE A 40 -3.15 11.97 4.71
CA PHE A 40 -1.93 12.54 4.15
C PHE A 40 -2.18 13.44 2.94
N VAL A 41 -3.29 13.24 2.22
CA VAL A 41 -3.66 14.04 1.04
C VAL A 41 -4.52 15.24 1.41
N ASN A 42 -4.43 16.33 0.65
CA ASN A 42 -5.33 17.48 0.80
C ASN A 42 -6.74 17.19 0.29
N HIS A 43 -6.84 16.48 -0.83
CA HIS A 43 -8.11 16.17 -1.47
C HIS A 43 -8.62 14.81 -1.01
N GLN A 44 -9.80 14.79 -0.38
CA GLN A 44 -10.40 13.54 0.07
C GLN A 44 -10.72 12.62 -1.12
N LEU A 45 -10.34 11.35 -0.95
CA LEU A 45 -10.65 10.28 -1.89
C LEU A 45 -12.13 9.90 -1.72
N ALA A 46 -12.88 9.96 -2.82
CA ALA A 46 -14.35 9.81 -2.80
C ALA A 46 -14.87 8.36 -2.79
N HIS A 47 -14.06 7.41 -3.29
CA HIS A 47 -14.43 6.00 -3.39
C HIS A 47 -13.30 5.15 -2.82
N ASN A 48 -13.62 4.31 -1.84
CA ASN A 48 -12.62 3.42 -1.25
C ASN A 48 -12.28 2.29 -2.23
N ALA A 49 -11.07 1.77 -2.11
CA ALA A 49 -10.64 0.56 -2.80
C ALA A 49 -9.81 -0.29 -1.85
N TYR A 50 -10.04 -1.59 -1.89
CA TYR A 50 -9.52 -2.58 -0.97
C TYR A 50 -8.47 -3.42 -1.68
N PHE A 51 -7.21 -3.26 -1.30
CA PHE A 51 -6.11 -3.97 -1.94
C PHE A 51 -5.74 -5.20 -1.12
N ILE A 52 -5.76 -6.35 -1.76
CA ILE A 52 -5.32 -7.63 -1.25
C ILE A 52 -4.10 -8.04 -2.06
N GLU A 53 -2.92 -7.91 -1.46
CA GLU A 53 -1.65 -8.25 -2.11
C GLU A 53 -1.18 -9.62 -1.66
N VAL A 54 -1.14 -10.57 -2.59
CA VAL A 54 -0.96 -12.00 -2.30
C VAL A 54 0.38 -12.49 -2.84
N GLU A 55 1.01 -13.43 -2.16
CA GLU A 55 2.24 -14.05 -2.65
C GLU A 55 2.12 -14.61 -4.08
N SER A 56 3.25 -14.59 -4.79
CA SER A 56 3.30 -14.90 -6.21
C SER A 56 2.75 -16.29 -6.51
N GLY A 57 1.84 -16.36 -7.48
CA GLY A 57 1.25 -17.61 -7.97
C GLY A 57 -0.07 -17.98 -7.30
N LEU A 58 -0.57 -17.19 -6.35
CA LEU A 58 -1.85 -17.41 -5.66
C LEU A 58 -2.86 -16.28 -5.88
N GLU A 59 -2.54 -15.30 -6.73
CA GLU A 59 -3.40 -14.14 -7.00
C GLU A 59 -4.75 -14.58 -7.60
N THR A 60 -4.73 -15.46 -8.60
CA THR A 60 -5.96 -16.01 -9.22
C THR A 60 -6.80 -16.81 -8.23
N THR A 61 -6.16 -17.60 -7.37
CA THR A 61 -6.86 -18.39 -6.33
C THR A 61 -7.65 -17.51 -5.37
N VAL A 62 -7.01 -16.46 -4.85
CA VAL A 62 -7.69 -15.51 -3.95
C VAL A 62 -8.74 -14.69 -4.70
N PHE A 63 -8.45 -14.30 -5.94
CA PHE A 63 -9.41 -13.59 -6.79
C PHE A 63 -10.68 -14.38 -7.03
N ASP A 64 -10.60 -15.64 -7.47
CA ASP A 64 -11.75 -16.49 -7.77
C ASP A 64 -12.62 -16.67 -6.51
N MET A 65 -11.98 -16.94 -5.36
CA MET A 65 -12.67 -17.07 -4.07
C MET A 65 -13.44 -15.80 -3.67
N LEU A 66 -12.83 -14.62 -3.86
CA LEU A 66 -13.49 -13.36 -3.55
C LEU A 66 -14.60 -13.02 -4.56
N LEU A 67 -14.40 -13.34 -5.84
CA LEU A 67 -15.38 -13.07 -6.90
C LEU A 67 -16.69 -13.84 -6.70
N GLU A 68 -16.65 -15.02 -6.08
CA GLU A 68 -17.86 -15.77 -5.72
C GLU A 68 -18.74 -15.07 -4.67
N LYS A 69 -18.14 -14.21 -3.84
CA LYS A 69 -18.81 -13.59 -2.68
C LYS A 69 -19.05 -12.10 -2.84
N TYR A 70 -18.20 -11.42 -3.61
CA TYR A 70 -18.25 -9.97 -3.78
C TYR A 70 -18.44 -9.61 -5.26
N PRO A 71 -19.34 -8.65 -5.57
CA PRO A 71 -19.69 -8.32 -6.95
C PRO A 71 -18.62 -7.49 -7.69
N ARG A 72 -17.60 -6.99 -7.00
CA ARG A 72 -16.64 -5.99 -7.52
C ARG A 72 -15.21 -6.36 -7.14
N VAL A 73 -14.69 -7.39 -7.79
CA VAL A 73 -13.30 -7.83 -7.61
C VAL A 73 -12.57 -7.69 -8.95
N LEU A 74 -11.37 -7.12 -8.92
CA LEU A 74 -10.47 -7.03 -10.08
C LEU A 74 -9.14 -7.71 -9.78
N LEU A 75 -8.54 -8.35 -10.79
CA LEU A 75 -7.25 -9.03 -10.71
C LEU A 75 -6.18 -8.22 -11.45
N ASP A 76 -5.17 -7.73 -10.73
CA ASP A 76 -4.06 -6.89 -11.23
C ASP A 76 -4.49 -5.82 -12.28
N PRO A 77 -5.54 -5.02 -12.02
CA PRO A 77 -6.09 -4.13 -13.02
C PRO A 77 -5.12 -2.99 -13.38
N GLY A 78 -5.13 -2.60 -14.65
CA GLY A 78 -4.52 -1.35 -15.09
C GLY A 78 -5.39 -0.13 -14.73
N MET A 79 -4.88 1.08 -14.97
CA MET A 79 -5.63 2.32 -14.70
C MET A 79 -6.93 2.43 -15.49
N GLU A 80 -6.92 2.06 -16.77
CA GLU A 80 -8.12 2.12 -17.61
C GLU A 80 -9.21 1.18 -17.11
N GLU A 81 -8.82 -0.03 -16.67
CA GLU A 81 -9.73 -1.02 -16.12
C GLU A 81 -10.27 -0.60 -14.74
N TYR A 82 -9.38 -0.12 -13.86
CA TYR A 82 -9.75 0.44 -12.57
C TYR A 82 -10.80 1.53 -12.72
N TYR A 83 -10.59 2.52 -13.61
CA TYR A 83 -11.55 3.61 -13.79
C TYR A 83 -12.85 3.17 -14.47
N ARG A 84 -12.79 2.20 -15.38
CA ARG A 84 -13.99 1.68 -16.06
C ARG A 84 -14.97 1.03 -15.08
N TYR A 85 -14.45 0.33 -14.07
CA TYR A 85 -15.26 -0.42 -13.11
C TYR A 85 -15.34 0.24 -11.73
N ARG A 86 -14.73 1.42 -11.58
CA ARG A 86 -14.65 2.15 -10.30
C ARG A 86 -16.03 2.33 -9.70
N ALA A 87 -16.15 1.89 -8.46
CA ALA A 87 -17.31 2.11 -7.61
C ALA A 87 -16.87 1.97 -6.16
N ASP A 88 -17.81 2.22 -5.24
CA ASP A 88 -17.62 1.94 -3.84
C ASP A 88 -17.34 0.45 -3.60
N ASP A 89 -16.52 0.19 -2.59
CA ASP A 89 -16.17 -1.14 -2.09
C ASP A 89 -15.55 -2.07 -3.14
N MET A 90 -14.76 -1.50 -4.06
CA MET A 90 -14.03 -2.29 -5.05
C MET A 90 -12.84 -3.01 -4.42
N ILE A 91 -12.73 -4.31 -4.66
CA ILE A 91 -11.64 -5.16 -4.18
C ILE A 91 -10.67 -5.41 -5.32
N ILE A 92 -9.38 -5.26 -5.04
CA ILE A 92 -8.29 -5.43 -5.99
C ILE A 92 -7.37 -6.50 -5.44
N VAL A 93 -7.26 -7.61 -6.16
CA VAL A 93 -6.30 -8.66 -5.86
C VAL A 93 -5.09 -8.45 -6.76
N GLN A 94 -3.91 -8.34 -6.18
CA GLN A 94 -2.67 -8.16 -6.94
C GLN A 94 -1.51 -8.88 -6.27
N LYS A 95 -0.37 -8.91 -6.96
CA LYS A 95 0.83 -9.56 -6.45
C LYS A 95 1.49 -8.77 -5.32
N LEU A 96 1.79 -9.44 -4.21
CA LEU A 96 2.68 -8.97 -3.17
C LEU A 96 4.13 -9.00 -3.68
N ILE A 97 4.73 -7.83 -3.78
CA ILE A 97 6.12 -7.72 -4.23
C ILE A 97 7.07 -8.29 -3.17
N SER A 98 8.00 -9.13 -3.61
CA SER A 98 8.95 -9.79 -2.71
C SER A 98 9.82 -8.78 -1.95
N GLY A 99 10.03 -9.07 -0.66
CA GLY A 99 10.78 -8.17 0.22
C GLY A 99 10.02 -6.91 0.65
N ALA A 100 8.71 -6.84 0.41
CA ALA A 100 7.83 -5.88 1.08
C ALA A 100 8.06 -5.91 2.60
N PRO A 101 8.14 -4.75 3.28
CA PRO A 101 8.22 -4.72 4.73
C PRO A 101 7.04 -5.47 5.34
N ALA A 102 7.32 -6.30 6.35
CA ALA A 102 6.28 -7.08 7.01
C ALA A 102 5.26 -6.16 7.70
N PRO A 103 3.99 -6.56 7.76
CA PRO A 103 2.99 -5.86 8.56
C PRO A 103 3.35 -5.93 10.05
N GLN A 104 2.67 -5.13 10.87
CA GLN A 104 2.82 -5.25 12.32
C GLN A 104 2.37 -6.64 12.81
N PRO A 105 2.95 -7.18 13.90
CA PRO A 105 2.56 -8.48 14.43
C PRO A 105 1.05 -8.57 14.69
N GLY A 106 0.41 -9.63 14.21
CA GLY A 106 -1.03 -9.84 14.35
C GLY A 106 -1.91 -9.02 13.39
N SER A 107 -1.30 -8.27 12.47
CA SER A 107 -2.02 -7.52 11.42
C SER A 107 -1.63 -8.02 10.03
N LYS A 108 -2.55 -7.84 9.07
CA LYS A 108 -2.26 -7.96 7.63
C LYS A 108 -2.06 -6.59 6.97
N GLN A 109 -2.26 -5.50 7.71
CA GLN A 109 -2.18 -4.15 7.16
C GLN A 109 -0.74 -3.84 6.69
N ALA A 110 -0.62 -3.42 5.43
CA ALA A 110 0.63 -2.93 4.86
C ALA A 110 1.25 -1.84 5.73
N SER A 111 2.57 -1.94 5.93
CA SER A 111 3.34 -0.90 6.62
C SER A 111 3.32 0.43 5.87
N LEU A 112 3.47 1.55 6.58
CA LEU A 112 3.55 2.87 5.96
C LEU A 112 4.79 2.98 5.06
N GLU A 113 5.91 2.36 5.43
CA GLU A 113 7.12 2.30 4.60
C GLU A 113 6.83 1.67 3.23
N LYS A 114 6.03 0.60 3.20
CA LYS A 114 5.64 -0.06 1.95
C LYS A 114 4.81 0.89 1.09
N LEU A 115 3.77 1.48 1.68
CA LEU A 115 2.83 2.38 1.01
C LEU A 115 3.55 3.61 0.43
N LEU A 116 4.45 4.23 1.20
CA LEU A 116 5.27 5.37 0.74
C LEU A 116 6.11 5.01 -0.48
N VAL A 117 6.71 3.81 -0.52
CA VAL A 117 7.40 3.37 -1.73
C VAL A 117 6.40 3.08 -2.86
N ASP A 118 5.19 2.58 -2.55
CA ASP A 118 4.22 2.12 -3.57
C ASP A 118 3.65 3.25 -4.40
N ILE A 119 3.52 4.44 -3.83
CA ILE A 119 3.09 5.61 -4.57
C ILE A 119 4.10 6.01 -5.66
N PHE A 120 5.37 5.62 -5.58
CA PHE A 120 6.34 5.84 -6.66
C PHE A 120 6.29 4.79 -7.79
N SER A 121 5.46 3.76 -7.65
CA SER A 121 5.39 2.69 -8.65
C SER A 121 4.70 3.12 -9.94
N ARG A 122 5.10 2.55 -11.07
CA ARG A 122 4.39 2.73 -12.36
C ARG A 122 3.15 1.83 -12.50
N LYS A 123 2.76 1.15 -11.43
CA LYS A 123 1.59 0.26 -11.37
C LYS A 123 0.37 1.04 -10.88
N LEU A 124 -0.76 0.38 -10.73
CA LEU A 124 -2.00 1.00 -10.29
C LEU A 124 -1.79 1.84 -9.02
N THR A 125 -1.15 1.28 -7.98
CA THR A 125 -0.97 1.97 -6.70
C THR A 125 -0.32 3.35 -6.83
N GLY A 126 0.73 3.49 -7.66
CA GLY A 126 1.40 4.78 -7.85
C GLY A 126 0.75 5.71 -8.85
N GLN A 127 -0.38 5.30 -9.44
CA GLN A 127 -1.19 6.15 -10.32
C GLN A 127 -2.49 6.61 -9.65
N LEU A 128 -2.80 6.12 -8.44
CA LEU A 128 -4.00 6.50 -7.68
C LEU A 128 -3.84 7.82 -6.91
N ILE A 129 -2.60 8.25 -6.69
CA ILE A 129 -2.25 9.46 -5.96
C ILE A 129 -1.53 10.40 -6.91
N GLU A 130 -1.93 11.67 -6.92
CA GLU A 130 -1.29 12.68 -7.77
C GLU A 130 0.10 13.05 -7.26
N ARG A 131 1.08 13.20 -8.17
CA ARG A 131 2.47 13.54 -7.82
C ARG A 131 2.59 14.83 -6.99
N ALA A 132 1.66 15.78 -7.17
CA ALA A 132 1.62 17.02 -6.40
C ALA A 132 1.39 16.80 -4.89
N GLU A 133 0.74 15.71 -4.50
CA GLU A 133 0.48 15.37 -3.09
C GLU A 133 1.69 14.72 -2.39
N TYR A 134 2.69 14.24 -3.15
CA TYR A 134 3.75 13.37 -2.61
C TYR A 134 4.57 14.07 -1.53
N ARG A 135 4.88 15.36 -1.73
CA ARG A 135 5.68 16.14 -0.78
C ARG A 135 5.01 16.16 0.59
N GLN A 136 3.74 16.54 0.61
CA GLN A 136 2.97 16.61 1.84
C GLN A 136 2.80 15.23 2.46
N ILE A 137 2.50 14.20 1.66
CA ILE A 137 2.37 12.83 2.16
C ILE A 137 3.64 12.40 2.91
N TYR A 138 4.80 12.62 2.31
CA TYR A 138 6.08 12.26 2.91
C TYR A 138 6.38 13.10 4.15
N GLU A 139 6.22 14.43 4.09
CA GLU A 139 6.49 15.33 5.22
C GLU A 139 5.58 15.01 6.41
N ASP A 140 4.29 14.73 6.18
CA ASP A 140 3.33 14.33 7.21
C ASP A 140 3.65 12.94 7.78
N ALA A 141 3.94 11.96 6.91
CA ALA A 141 4.29 10.61 7.35
C ALA A 141 5.55 10.60 8.23
N PHE A 142 6.63 11.22 7.76
CA PHE A 142 7.88 11.35 8.52
C PHE A 142 7.72 12.25 9.74
N GLY A 143 6.82 13.25 9.67
CA GLY A 143 6.50 14.19 10.74
C GLY A 143 5.74 13.55 11.91
N LYS A 144 4.71 12.74 11.62
CA LYS A 144 3.80 12.14 12.60
C LYS A 144 4.26 10.78 13.11
N TYR A 145 4.86 9.95 12.26
CA TYR A 145 5.12 8.54 12.55
C TYR A 145 6.60 8.18 12.64
N ALA A 146 6.88 7.08 13.35
CA ALA A 146 8.19 6.45 13.33
C ALA A 146 8.34 5.64 12.03
N ILE A 147 9.12 6.17 11.10
CA ILE A 147 9.44 5.50 9.83
C ILE A 147 10.74 4.69 9.99
N ASN A 148 10.69 3.42 9.63
CA ASN A 148 11.86 2.56 9.49
C ASN A 148 12.52 2.79 8.13
N GLU A 149 13.42 3.78 8.08
CA GLU A 149 14.16 4.17 6.86
C GLU A 149 14.90 2.99 6.20
N LEU A 150 15.50 2.08 7.00
CA LEU A 150 16.16 0.88 6.48
C LEU A 150 15.17 -0.03 5.73
N ALA A 151 13.99 -0.29 6.31
CA ALA A 151 12.97 -1.10 5.65
C ALA A 151 12.43 -0.42 4.38
N LEU A 152 12.19 0.89 4.44
CA LEU A 152 11.75 1.72 3.31
C LEU A 152 12.76 1.66 2.16
N PHE A 153 14.04 1.97 2.40
CA PHE A 153 15.04 2.00 1.33
C PHE A 153 15.43 0.61 0.82
N ARG A 154 15.40 -0.42 1.67
CA ARG A 154 15.56 -1.82 1.23
C ARG A 154 14.46 -2.20 0.24
N TYR A 155 13.20 -1.87 0.56
CA TYR A 155 12.07 -2.16 -0.31
C TYR A 155 12.08 -1.29 -1.59
N ALA A 156 12.42 -0.01 -1.47
CA ALA A 156 12.64 0.85 -2.63
C ALA A 156 13.70 0.28 -3.58
N GLY A 157 14.78 -0.29 -3.05
CA GLY A 157 15.81 -0.99 -3.83
C GLY A 157 15.25 -2.19 -4.60
N ARG A 158 14.42 -3.03 -3.96
CA ARG A 158 13.73 -4.16 -4.61
C ARG A 158 12.85 -3.73 -5.77
N ARG A 159 12.35 -2.50 -5.74
CA ARG A 159 11.45 -1.96 -6.77
C ARG A 159 12.13 -1.02 -7.76
N HIS A 160 13.45 -0.89 -7.67
CA HIS A 160 14.23 0.03 -8.49
C HIS A 160 13.79 1.50 -8.35
N LEU A 161 13.32 1.88 -7.15
CA LEU A 161 12.84 3.22 -6.80
C LEU A 161 13.75 3.93 -5.78
N LYS A 162 14.84 3.28 -5.31
CA LYS A 162 15.73 3.82 -4.26
C LYS A 162 16.29 5.20 -4.63
N SER A 163 16.80 5.35 -5.86
CA SER A 163 17.35 6.63 -6.33
C SER A 163 16.30 7.72 -6.43
N ASP A 164 15.11 7.38 -6.92
CA ASP A 164 14.04 8.33 -7.21
C ASP A 164 13.45 8.87 -5.91
N ILE A 165 13.21 7.97 -4.94
CA ILE A 165 12.72 8.35 -3.61
C ILE A 165 13.77 9.16 -2.85
N ARG A 166 15.06 8.78 -2.94
CA ARG A 166 16.13 9.53 -2.28
C ARG A 166 16.21 10.96 -2.80
N LYS A 167 16.30 11.14 -4.13
CA LYS A 167 16.33 12.46 -4.75
C LYS A 167 15.10 13.27 -4.41
N PHE A 168 13.92 12.66 -4.46
CA PHE A 168 12.68 13.31 -4.07
C PHE A 168 12.74 13.83 -2.61
N ILE A 169 13.20 13.01 -1.67
CA ILE A 169 13.33 13.42 -0.26
C ILE A 169 14.31 14.59 -0.13
N GLU A 170 15.48 14.51 -0.77
CA GLU A 170 16.56 15.51 -0.68
C GLU A 170 16.22 16.83 -1.39
N ASP A 171 15.57 16.77 -2.55
CA ASP A 171 15.34 17.92 -3.43
C ASP A 171 13.96 18.57 -3.23
N GLU A 172 12.94 17.79 -2.85
CA GLU A 172 11.54 18.21 -2.85
C GLU A 172 10.89 18.28 -1.46
N THR A 173 11.56 17.82 -0.38
CA THR A 173 10.99 17.80 0.98
C THR A 173 11.91 18.43 2.04
N ASN A 174 11.36 18.68 3.23
CA ASN A 174 12.13 19.13 4.40
C ASN A 174 12.58 17.97 5.33
N ILE A 175 12.59 16.73 4.84
CA ILE A 175 12.88 15.55 5.65
C ILE A 175 14.40 15.35 5.79
N GLU A 176 14.86 15.23 7.03
CA GLU A 176 16.22 14.81 7.34
C GLU A 176 16.26 13.28 7.57
N LEU A 177 16.95 12.57 6.68
CA LEU A 177 17.19 11.14 6.83
C LEU A 177 18.19 10.88 7.95
N ARG A 178 17.91 9.89 8.82
CA ARG A 178 18.74 9.59 10.00
C ARG A 178 20.04 8.86 9.68
N SER A 179 20.26 8.48 8.43
CA SER A 179 21.41 7.64 8.05
C SER A 179 21.95 7.96 6.66
N GLU A 180 23.23 8.36 6.62
CA GLU A 180 24.02 8.58 5.40
C GLU A 180 24.56 7.26 4.79
N GLU A 181 24.32 6.10 5.42
CA GLU A 181 25.00 4.83 5.10
C GLU A 181 24.36 3.97 3.98
N TRP A 182 23.52 4.54 3.11
CA TRP A 182 22.85 3.76 2.05
C TRP A 182 23.30 4.17 0.65
N THR A 183 24.61 4.27 0.43
CA THR A 183 25.20 4.19 -0.91
C THR A 183 24.89 2.84 -1.58
#